data_AF-A0AAJ0FCJ7-F1
#
_entry.id   AF-A0AAJ0FCJ7-F1
#
_cell.length_a   1.000
_cell.length_b   1.000
_cell.length_c   1.000
_cell.angle_alpha   90.00
_cell.angle_beta   90.00
_cell.angle_gamma   90.00
#
_symmetry.space_group_name_H-M   'P 1'
#
loop_
_entity.id
_entity.type
_entity.pdbx_description
1 polymer ?
#
loop_
_entity_poly.entity_id
_entity_poly.type
_entity_poly.pdbx_seq_one_letter_code
_entity_poly.pdbx_strand_id
1 'polypeptide(L)'
;MKSLPATLAILALRALAETTCTAPTGQTGLCIPASTCTDTGGASGPGTCPDDGDQCCTYGSCTIPGPGLTGLCQPNSTCATCAGGTSTGGYCAGGATIQCCTFGACVGAGGAPGQCVLDSTCGGGVLSTEAGGGCPGPENVRCCTYGACSSSGSGNGSGNGSSAGFCQTRSSCSGTSEAGLCPGPADVQCCTPGTGCEGGASLVNQATLELVQSFEGWFPDIYDDPDGNPTVGWGHLCADANCSDVPYPIPLSEQDGTALLQSDLKIAQRCITDDIDSSVVLNPNQYGALVSWAFNVGCGNSGTSTLVELLNQGGDPDEVARQELPQWNRGADDVLPGLVRRRAAEVGLFTTPADGVAHPPPC
;
A
#
# COMPACT_ATOMS: atom_id res chain seq x y z
N MET A 1 13.77 -59.48 40.73
CA MET A 1 14.83 -58.67 40.08
C MET A 1 14.97 -59.17 38.65
N LYS A 2 14.27 -58.56 37.70
CA LYS A 2 14.44 -58.78 36.26
C LYS A 2 14.67 -57.42 35.64
N SER A 3 15.85 -57.23 35.08
CA SER A 3 16.27 -56.04 34.36
C SER A 3 15.43 -55.87 33.10
N LEU A 4 14.82 -54.69 32.92
CA LEU A 4 14.28 -54.25 31.64
C LEU A 4 15.45 -53.85 30.72
N PRO A 5 15.35 -54.08 29.39
CA PRO A 5 16.37 -53.62 28.45
C PRO A 5 16.26 -52.11 28.26
N ALA A 6 17.41 -51.46 28.26
CA ALA A 6 17.58 -50.04 27.93
C ALA A 6 17.34 -49.83 26.44
N THR A 7 16.13 -49.46 26.05
CA THR A 7 15.86 -48.84 24.74
C THR A 7 14.68 -47.88 24.89
N LEU A 8 14.90 -46.79 25.63
CA LEU A 8 14.04 -45.61 25.58
C LEU A 8 14.90 -44.36 25.75
N ALA A 9 15.14 -43.67 24.64
CA ALA A 9 15.69 -42.32 24.44
C ALA A 9 16.47 -42.42 23.11
N ILE A 10 15.93 -42.08 21.95
CA ILE A 10 15.65 -40.72 21.49
C ILE A 10 14.58 -40.85 20.40
N LEU A 11 13.32 -40.63 20.75
CA LEU A 11 12.34 -40.10 19.80
C LEU A 11 11.82 -38.83 20.46
N ALA A 12 12.68 -37.82 20.49
CA ALA A 12 12.25 -36.48 20.80
C ALA A 12 11.24 -36.11 19.70
N LEU A 13 9.98 -35.94 20.09
CA LEU A 13 9.07 -35.04 19.39
C LEU A 13 9.78 -33.69 19.30
N ARG A 14 10.60 -33.48 18.28
CA ARG A 14 10.81 -32.14 17.73
C ARG A 14 9.55 -31.87 16.94
N ALA A 15 8.61 -31.16 17.54
CA ALA A 15 7.76 -30.30 16.74
C ALA A 15 8.75 -29.35 16.04
N LEU A 16 9.11 -29.68 14.80
CA LEU A 16 9.94 -28.83 13.97
C LEU A 16 9.10 -27.57 13.76
N ALA A 17 9.35 -26.54 14.57
CA ALA A 17 9.28 -25.20 14.00
C ALA A 17 10.22 -25.27 12.80
N GLU A 18 9.67 -25.16 11.60
CA GLU A 18 10.43 -25.23 10.36
C GLU A 18 11.53 -24.17 10.41
N THR A 19 12.76 -24.60 10.69
CA THR A 19 13.89 -23.68 10.77
C THR A 19 14.18 -23.19 9.36
N THR A 20 13.97 -21.90 9.14
CA THR A 20 14.25 -21.25 7.86
C THR A 20 15.71 -20.91 7.73
N CYS A 21 16.22 -20.89 6.51
CA CYS A 21 17.57 -20.44 6.18
C CYS A 21 17.52 -19.41 5.05
N THR A 22 18.61 -18.66 4.86
CA THR A 22 18.78 -17.77 3.71
C THR A 22 20.00 -18.26 2.92
N ALA A 23 19.78 -18.60 1.65
CA ALA A 23 20.85 -18.96 0.72
C ALA A 23 21.69 -17.71 0.36
N PRO A 24 22.94 -17.85 -0.14
CA PRO A 24 23.75 -16.74 -0.61
C PRO A 24 23.10 -15.87 -1.68
N THR A 25 22.11 -16.40 -2.40
CA THR A 25 21.29 -15.64 -3.37
C THR A 25 20.26 -14.74 -2.70
N GLY A 26 20.14 -14.77 -1.37
CA GLY A 26 19.10 -14.10 -0.58
C GLY A 26 17.77 -14.86 -0.52
N GLN A 27 17.65 -16.01 -1.19
CA GLN A 27 16.41 -16.79 -1.19
C GLN A 27 16.20 -17.52 0.14
N THR A 28 15.01 -17.39 0.70
CA THR A 28 14.61 -18.12 1.91
C THR A 28 14.27 -19.58 1.59
N GLY A 29 14.76 -20.49 2.43
CA GLY A 29 14.57 -21.93 2.31
C GLY A 29 14.34 -22.59 3.67
N LEU A 30 14.38 -23.92 3.68
CA LEU A 30 14.27 -24.75 4.90
C LEU A 30 15.61 -25.41 5.22
N CYS A 31 15.97 -25.45 6.50
CA CYS A 31 17.04 -26.32 7.00
C CYS A 31 16.53 -27.75 7.10
N ILE A 32 16.92 -28.58 6.13
CA ILE A 32 16.58 -30.00 6.08
C ILE A 32 17.74 -30.81 5.49
N PRO A 33 17.75 -32.15 5.67
CA PRO A 33 18.75 -33.00 5.05
C PRO A 33 18.73 -32.90 3.52
N ALA A 34 19.91 -32.92 2.88
CA ALA A 34 20.03 -32.80 1.42
C ALA A 34 19.24 -33.86 0.64
N SER A 35 19.13 -35.08 1.19
CA SER A 35 18.29 -36.15 0.62
C SER A 35 16.81 -35.77 0.64
N THR A 36 16.31 -35.29 1.78
CA THR A 36 14.92 -34.85 1.93
C THR A 36 14.62 -33.67 1.02
N CYS A 37 15.54 -32.71 0.92
CA CYS A 37 15.42 -31.58 0.01
C CYS A 37 15.21 -32.05 -1.44
N THR A 38 16.06 -32.98 -1.89
CA THR A 38 15.96 -33.54 -3.25
C THR A 38 14.66 -34.31 -3.46
N ASP A 39 14.24 -35.11 -2.48
CA ASP A 39 13.00 -35.89 -2.53
C ASP A 39 11.74 -35.00 -2.62
N THR A 40 11.79 -33.81 -2.03
CA THR A 40 10.74 -32.79 -2.10
C THR A 40 10.88 -31.84 -3.31
N GLY A 41 11.83 -32.08 -4.20
CA GLY A 41 12.04 -31.27 -5.40
C GLY A 41 12.70 -29.91 -5.17
N GLY A 42 13.37 -29.73 -4.02
CA GLY A 42 14.20 -28.56 -3.72
C GLY A 42 15.68 -28.76 -4.10
N ALA A 43 16.45 -27.68 -4.04
CA ALA A 43 17.89 -27.67 -4.22
C ALA A 43 18.59 -27.32 -2.91
N SER A 44 19.44 -28.22 -2.42
CA SER A 44 20.25 -27.99 -1.21
C SER A 44 21.53 -27.24 -1.57
N GLY A 45 21.86 -26.19 -0.81
CA GLY A 45 23.07 -25.42 -0.99
C GLY A 45 23.63 -24.84 0.29
N PRO A 46 24.74 -24.08 0.19
CA PRO A 46 25.30 -23.35 1.31
C PRO A 46 24.26 -22.40 1.91
N GLY A 47 24.20 -22.34 3.23
CA GLY A 47 23.31 -21.48 4.00
C GLY A 47 23.48 -21.79 5.49
N THR A 48 23.11 -20.87 6.36
CA THR A 48 23.32 -21.03 7.80
C THR A 48 22.18 -21.87 8.40
N CYS A 49 22.47 -23.11 8.76
CA CYS A 49 21.55 -23.99 9.46
C CYS A 49 22.08 -24.33 10.87
N PRO A 50 21.20 -24.38 11.90
CA PRO A 50 21.64 -24.59 13.27
C PRO A 50 22.00 -26.03 13.62
N ASP A 51 21.47 -27.03 12.90
CA ASP A 51 21.76 -28.44 13.14
C ASP A 51 22.86 -28.94 12.18
N ASP A 52 23.87 -29.63 12.73
CA ASP A 52 24.97 -30.23 11.96
C ASP A 52 24.46 -31.35 11.05
N GLY A 53 24.45 -31.10 9.73
CA GLY A 53 24.03 -32.06 8.70
C GLY A 53 22.87 -31.59 7.82
N ASP A 54 22.17 -30.54 8.23
CA ASP A 54 21.17 -29.89 7.40
C ASP A 54 21.83 -28.95 6.38
N GLN A 55 21.16 -28.76 5.25
CA GLN A 55 21.54 -27.81 4.22
C GLN A 55 20.38 -26.86 3.98
N CYS A 56 20.68 -25.68 3.44
CA CYS A 56 19.63 -24.75 3.08
C CYS A 56 18.95 -25.23 1.79
N CYS A 57 17.70 -25.65 1.90
CA CYS A 57 16.90 -26.16 0.81
C CYS A 57 15.99 -25.07 0.24
N THR A 58 16.19 -24.68 -1.01
CA THR A 58 15.36 -23.70 -1.72
C THR A 58 14.58 -24.36 -2.85
N TYR A 59 13.44 -23.76 -3.23
CA TYR A 59 12.50 -24.36 -4.20
C TYR A 59 12.35 -23.55 -5.48
N GLY A 60 13.27 -22.60 -5.73
CA GLY A 60 13.29 -21.80 -6.95
C GLY A 60 12.11 -20.82 -7.07
N SER A 61 11.70 -20.56 -8.31
CA SER A 61 10.58 -19.67 -8.64
C SER A 61 9.31 -20.44 -9.00
N CYS A 62 8.19 -19.74 -8.95
CA CYS A 62 6.88 -20.24 -9.36
C CYS A 62 6.20 -19.27 -10.32
N THR A 63 5.22 -19.79 -11.07
CA THR A 63 4.31 -18.99 -11.91
C THR A 63 2.88 -19.43 -11.65
N ILE A 64 2.00 -18.49 -11.31
CA ILE A 64 0.56 -18.75 -11.13
C ILE A 64 -0.14 -18.60 -12.50
N PRO A 65 -0.70 -19.69 -13.06
CA PRO A 65 -1.42 -19.66 -14.34
C PRO A 65 -2.68 -18.80 -14.24
N GLY A 66 -3.00 -18.05 -15.29
CA GLY A 66 -4.11 -17.11 -15.31
C GLY A 66 -3.59 -15.67 -15.35
N PRO A 67 -3.25 -15.06 -14.20
CA PRO A 67 -2.71 -13.71 -14.17
C PRO A 67 -1.25 -13.65 -14.65
N GLY A 68 -0.54 -14.79 -14.73
CA GLY A 68 0.85 -14.83 -15.20
C GLY A 68 1.86 -14.34 -14.14
N LEU A 69 1.43 -14.21 -12.89
CA LEU A 69 2.25 -13.73 -11.78
C LEU A 69 3.39 -14.69 -11.50
N THR A 70 4.59 -14.13 -11.34
CA THR A 70 5.80 -14.86 -10.96
C THR A 70 6.16 -14.57 -9.51
N GLY A 71 6.72 -15.56 -8.83
CA GLY A 71 7.06 -15.46 -7.41
C GLY A 71 8.20 -16.39 -7.03
N LEU A 72 8.50 -16.45 -5.74
CA LEU A 72 9.47 -17.38 -5.16
C LEU A 72 8.75 -18.47 -4.36
N CYS A 73 9.20 -19.70 -4.54
CA CYS A 73 8.81 -20.81 -3.70
C CYS A 73 9.59 -20.77 -2.39
N GLN A 74 8.91 -20.48 -1.29
CA GLN A 74 9.50 -20.37 0.03
C GLN A 74 8.48 -20.78 1.12
N PRO A 75 8.92 -20.95 2.38
CA PRO A 75 8.02 -21.28 3.48
C PRO A 75 6.89 -20.25 3.65
N ASN A 76 5.67 -20.70 3.93
CA ASN A 76 4.53 -19.79 4.11
C ASN A 76 4.77 -18.73 5.19
N SER A 77 5.46 -19.13 6.27
CA SER A 77 5.86 -18.26 7.37
C SER A 77 6.75 -17.09 6.96
N THR A 78 7.37 -17.15 5.77
CA THR A 78 8.27 -16.12 5.27
C THR A 78 7.73 -15.39 4.05
N CYS A 79 6.52 -15.71 3.55
CA CYS A 79 5.91 -14.95 2.46
C CYS A 79 5.70 -13.46 2.80
N ALA A 80 5.52 -13.12 4.08
CA ALA A 80 5.30 -11.75 4.54
C ALA A 80 6.48 -10.80 4.26
N THR A 81 7.70 -11.31 4.04
CA THR A 81 8.90 -10.48 3.76
C THR A 81 8.97 -9.97 2.32
N CYS A 82 7.99 -10.27 1.46
CA CYS A 82 7.96 -9.90 0.04
C CYS A 82 7.03 -8.70 -0.27
N ALA A 83 7.08 -7.62 0.52
CA ALA A 83 6.33 -6.36 0.32
C ALA A 83 4.85 -6.54 -0.06
N GLY A 84 4.05 -7.12 0.83
CA GLY A 84 2.61 -7.26 0.58
C GLY A 84 2.25 -8.29 -0.49
N GLY A 85 3.16 -9.22 -0.79
CA GLY A 85 2.94 -10.36 -1.67
C GLY A 85 1.81 -11.30 -1.21
N THR A 86 1.17 -12.00 -2.15
CA THR A 86 0.17 -13.03 -1.84
C THR A 86 0.80 -14.42 -1.82
N SER A 87 0.43 -15.22 -0.80
CA SER A 87 0.84 -16.62 -0.67
C SER A 87 -0.18 -17.52 -1.34
N THR A 88 0.23 -18.29 -2.34
CA THR A 88 -0.65 -19.21 -3.05
C THR A 88 -0.09 -20.64 -3.07
N GLY A 89 -0.89 -21.59 -2.62
CA GLY A 89 -0.49 -23.00 -2.50
C GLY A 89 -0.63 -23.77 -3.80
N GLY A 90 0.12 -24.87 -3.92
CA GLY A 90 0.00 -25.82 -5.02
C GLY A 90 0.83 -25.49 -6.26
N TYR A 91 1.65 -24.44 -6.22
CA TYR A 91 2.51 -24.01 -7.35
C TYR A 91 4.00 -24.26 -7.12
N CYS A 92 4.36 -24.96 -6.04
CA CYS A 92 5.73 -25.26 -5.65
C CYS A 92 5.91 -26.74 -5.30
N ALA A 93 7.11 -27.29 -5.52
CA ALA A 93 7.38 -28.71 -5.34
C ALA A 93 7.39 -29.17 -3.85
N GLY A 94 7.70 -28.26 -2.92
CA GLY A 94 7.87 -28.56 -1.48
C GLY A 94 6.58 -28.81 -0.68
N GLY A 95 5.49 -29.25 -1.32
CA GLY A 95 4.25 -29.59 -0.65
C GLY A 95 3.52 -28.39 -0.03
N ALA A 96 2.75 -28.63 1.04
CA ALA A 96 1.88 -27.60 1.64
C ALA A 96 2.64 -26.52 2.43
N THR A 97 3.89 -26.78 2.80
CA THR A 97 4.69 -25.87 3.64
C THR A 97 5.44 -24.84 2.80
N ILE A 98 5.64 -25.13 1.51
CA ILE A 98 6.22 -24.22 0.52
C ILE A 98 5.12 -23.65 -0.36
N GLN A 99 4.97 -22.34 -0.34
CA GLN A 99 3.96 -21.61 -1.08
C GLN A 99 4.61 -20.75 -2.15
N CYS A 100 3.86 -20.44 -3.20
CA CYS A 100 4.28 -19.45 -4.17
C CYS A 100 3.98 -18.06 -3.61
N CYS A 101 5.01 -17.36 -3.16
CA CYS A 101 4.87 -15.98 -2.70
C CYS A 101 5.13 -15.06 -3.90
N THR A 102 4.07 -14.43 -4.40
CA THR A 102 4.17 -13.39 -5.42
C THR A 102 4.63 -12.08 -4.80
N PHE A 103 5.09 -11.13 -5.59
CA PHE A 103 5.57 -9.85 -5.09
C PHE A 103 4.55 -8.73 -5.30
N GLY A 104 4.61 -7.70 -4.46
CA GLY A 104 3.72 -6.53 -4.53
C GLY A 104 4.16 -5.45 -5.53
N ALA A 105 3.43 -4.34 -5.50
CA ALA A 105 3.77 -3.12 -6.24
C ALA A 105 4.99 -2.43 -5.62
N CYS A 106 5.67 -1.60 -6.41
CA CYS A 106 6.80 -0.77 -5.99
C CYS A 106 6.77 0.58 -6.69
N VAL A 107 7.63 1.49 -6.24
CA VAL A 107 7.83 2.79 -6.88
C VAL A 107 9.28 2.89 -7.30
N GLY A 108 9.50 2.96 -8.62
CA GLY A 108 10.82 3.08 -9.22
C GLY A 108 11.38 4.51 -9.15
N ALA A 109 12.58 4.69 -9.70
CA ALA A 109 13.24 5.99 -9.75
C ALA A 109 12.36 7.05 -10.43
N GLY A 110 12.25 8.23 -9.81
CA GLY A 110 11.39 9.32 -10.30
C GLY A 110 9.90 9.14 -10.02
N GLY A 111 9.51 8.24 -9.11
CA GLY A 111 8.12 8.09 -8.68
C GLY A 111 7.25 7.20 -9.59
N ALA A 112 7.85 6.53 -10.57
CA ALA A 112 7.10 5.70 -11.51
C ALA A 112 6.55 4.43 -10.82
N PRO A 113 5.25 4.11 -10.93
CA PRO A 113 4.72 2.87 -10.41
C PRO A 113 5.36 1.68 -11.14
N GLY A 114 5.64 0.63 -10.39
CA GLY A 114 6.24 -0.59 -10.88
C GLY A 114 5.75 -1.82 -10.12
N GLN A 115 6.27 -2.97 -10.51
CA GLN A 115 6.01 -4.24 -9.86
C GLN A 115 7.34 -4.86 -9.43
N CYS A 116 7.40 -5.36 -8.20
CA CYS A 116 8.51 -6.18 -7.78
C CYS A 116 8.47 -7.48 -8.59
N VAL A 117 9.55 -7.80 -9.30
CA VAL A 117 9.65 -9.01 -10.10
C VAL A 117 11.08 -9.53 -10.04
N LEU A 118 11.28 -10.77 -10.50
CA LEU A 118 12.63 -11.27 -10.71
C LEU A 118 13.26 -10.55 -11.91
N ASP A 119 14.58 -10.31 -11.86
CA ASP A 119 15.31 -9.67 -12.97
C ASP A 119 15.00 -10.31 -14.33
N SER A 120 14.87 -11.64 -14.35
CA SER A 120 14.57 -12.43 -15.55
C SER A 120 13.14 -12.34 -16.06
N THR A 121 12.22 -11.76 -15.27
CA THR A 121 10.78 -11.73 -15.58
C THR A 121 10.24 -10.33 -15.89
N CYS A 122 11.09 -9.28 -15.87
CA CYS A 122 10.75 -7.90 -16.23
C CYS A 122 10.53 -7.69 -17.76
N GLY A 123 9.75 -8.56 -18.40
CA GLY A 123 9.56 -8.58 -19.85
C GLY A 123 9.15 -7.21 -20.42
N GLY A 124 10.03 -6.57 -21.19
CA GLY A 124 9.78 -5.28 -21.85
C GLY A 124 9.74 -4.05 -20.93
N GLY A 125 9.90 -4.20 -19.61
CA GLY A 125 10.01 -3.11 -18.65
C GLY A 125 11.46 -2.70 -18.37
N VAL A 126 11.63 -1.65 -17.56
CA VAL A 126 12.92 -1.13 -17.08
C VAL A 126 13.07 -1.47 -15.60
N LEU A 127 14.11 -2.24 -15.27
CA LEU A 127 14.50 -2.56 -13.90
C LEU A 127 15.09 -1.34 -13.19
N SER A 128 14.76 -1.16 -11.92
CA SER A 128 15.42 -0.18 -11.06
C SER A 128 16.93 -0.41 -11.02
N THR A 129 17.70 0.65 -11.24
CA THR A 129 19.16 0.62 -11.20
C THR A 129 19.70 0.45 -9.77
N GLU A 130 18.94 0.85 -8.77
CA GLU A 130 19.22 0.60 -7.37
C GLU A 130 18.88 -0.85 -7.00
N ALA A 131 19.81 -1.55 -6.35
CA ALA A 131 19.54 -2.85 -5.75
C ALA A 131 18.46 -2.67 -4.68
N GLY A 132 17.31 -3.35 -4.82
CA GLY A 132 16.22 -3.27 -3.84
C GLY A 132 15.41 -1.98 -3.88
N GLY A 133 15.22 -1.34 -5.05
CA GLY A 133 14.43 -0.10 -5.25
C GLY A 133 12.97 -0.20 -4.80
N GLY A 134 12.73 -0.24 -3.49
CA GLY A 134 11.43 -0.42 -2.84
C GLY A 134 10.96 -1.87 -2.68
N CYS A 135 11.66 -2.84 -3.27
CA CYS A 135 11.31 -4.27 -3.20
C CYS A 135 12.13 -5.00 -2.13
N PRO A 136 11.55 -5.42 -1.00
CA PRO A 136 12.20 -6.28 -0.02
C PRO A 136 12.31 -7.71 -0.57
N GLY A 137 13.45 -8.34 -0.32
CA GLY A 137 13.74 -9.69 -0.78
C GLY A 137 15.17 -9.86 -1.29
N PRO A 138 15.43 -10.95 -2.04
CA PRO A 138 16.75 -11.22 -2.60
C PRO A 138 17.16 -10.19 -3.65
N GLU A 139 18.47 -10.06 -3.91
CA GLU A 139 19.05 -9.02 -4.78
C GLU A 139 18.59 -9.09 -6.24
N ASN A 140 18.06 -10.24 -6.66
CA ASN A 140 17.48 -10.47 -7.99
C ASN A 140 15.99 -10.15 -8.06
N VAL A 141 15.40 -9.58 -7.00
CA VAL A 141 14.05 -9.02 -6.99
C VAL A 141 14.18 -7.50 -7.03
N ARG A 142 13.68 -6.91 -8.10
CA ARG A 142 13.80 -5.47 -8.36
C ARG A 142 12.49 -4.88 -8.82
N CYS A 143 12.38 -3.57 -8.69
CA CYS A 143 11.22 -2.86 -9.19
C CYS A 143 11.30 -2.74 -10.71
N CYS A 144 10.39 -3.44 -11.41
CA CYS A 144 10.23 -3.32 -12.85
C CYS A 144 9.16 -2.28 -13.15
N THR A 145 9.54 -1.24 -13.88
CA THR A 145 8.65 -0.16 -14.32
C THR A 145 8.35 -0.31 -15.81
N TYR A 146 7.10 -0.09 -16.21
CA TYR A 146 6.67 -0.29 -17.61
C TYR A 146 6.42 1.03 -18.36
N GLY A 147 6.65 2.15 -17.69
CA GLY A 147 6.58 3.49 -18.26
C GLY A 147 5.15 4.03 -18.42
N ALA A 148 5.06 5.16 -19.12
CA ALA A 148 3.79 5.77 -19.47
C ALA A 148 3.18 5.09 -20.70
N CYS A 149 1.86 5.15 -20.78
CA CYS A 149 1.05 4.67 -21.90
C CYS A 149 0.02 5.73 -22.29
N SER A 150 -0.66 5.54 -23.41
CA SER A 150 -1.76 6.40 -23.80
C SER A 150 -2.85 5.58 -24.48
N SER A 151 -4.08 5.67 -23.98
CA SER A 151 -5.23 5.08 -24.66
C SER A 151 -5.79 6.07 -25.68
N SER A 152 -6.08 5.58 -26.88
CA SER A 152 -6.91 6.31 -27.85
C SER A 152 -8.37 5.97 -27.56
N GLY A 153 -9.12 6.88 -26.95
CA GLY A 153 -10.51 6.61 -26.56
C GLY A 153 -11.35 6.13 -27.74
N SER A 154 -11.93 4.92 -27.65
CA SER A 154 -13.05 4.50 -28.50
C SER A 154 -14.35 5.01 -27.87
N GLY A 155 -14.51 6.33 -27.83
CA GLY A 155 -15.73 6.99 -27.34
C GLY A 155 -16.66 7.32 -28.51
N ASN A 156 -17.84 6.70 -28.55
CA ASN A 156 -18.93 7.13 -29.42
C ASN A 156 -19.54 8.42 -28.86
N GLY A 157 -18.86 9.56 -29.05
CA GLY A 157 -19.33 10.88 -28.62
C GLY A 157 -18.20 11.88 -28.41
N SER A 158 -18.10 12.87 -29.31
CA SER A 158 -17.31 14.12 -29.25
C SER A 158 -16.14 14.20 -28.25
N GLY A 159 -14.97 13.70 -28.66
CA GLY A 159 -13.69 14.03 -28.04
C GLY A 159 -12.58 13.13 -28.54
N ASN A 160 -11.71 13.63 -29.41
CA ASN A 160 -10.51 12.91 -29.86
C ASN A 160 -9.41 13.05 -28.79
N GLY A 161 -9.67 12.54 -27.58
CA GLY A 161 -8.76 12.66 -26.44
C GLY A 161 -8.01 11.35 -26.20
N SER A 162 -6.69 11.38 -26.38
CA SER A 162 -5.85 10.30 -25.85
C SER A 162 -5.70 10.48 -24.34
N SER A 163 -6.05 9.49 -23.54
CA SER A 163 -5.86 9.57 -22.08
C SER A 163 -4.46 9.07 -21.76
N ALA A 164 -3.64 9.93 -21.17
CA ALA A 164 -2.34 9.51 -20.66
C ALA A 164 -2.53 8.61 -19.44
N GLY A 165 -1.72 7.57 -19.33
CA GLY A 165 -1.77 6.62 -18.23
C GLY A 165 -0.39 6.09 -17.87
N PHE A 166 -0.35 5.26 -16.85
CA PHE A 166 0.84 4.51 -16.47
C PHE A 166 0.59 3.01 -16.58
N CYS A 167 1.60 2.29 -17.04
CA CYS A 167 1.56 0.84 -17.10
C CYS A 167 1.77 0.25 -15.70
N GLN A 168 0.75 -0.43 -15.19
CA GLN A 168 0.77 -1.11 -13.89
C GLN A 168 -0.14 -2.34 -13.91
N THR A 169 -0.08 -3.18 -12.87
CA THR A 169 -0.97 -4.35 -12.81
C THR A 169 -2.42 -3.92 -12.76
N ARG A 170 -3.31 -4.70 -13.36
CA ARG A 170 -4.76 -4.45 -13.32
C ARG A 170 -5.28 -4.30 -11.89
N SER A 171 -4.74 -5.06 -10.93
CA SER A 171 -5.10 -4.99 -9.52
C SER A 171 -4.60 -3.72 -8.81
N SER A 172 -3.54 -3.09 -9.30
CA SER A 172 -2.99 -1.85 -8.76
C SER A 172 -3.61 -0.61 -9.41
N CYS A 173 -4.35 -0.77 -10.51
CA CYS A 173 -4.98 0.33 -11.20
C CYS A 173 -6.21 0.83 -10.43
N SER A 174 -6.17 2.09 -9.99
CA SER A 174 -7.30 2.80 -9.38
C SER A 174 -8.24 3.46 -10.40
N GLY A 175 -7.91 3.41 -11.69
CA GLY A 175 -8.66 4.00 -12.79
C GLY A 175 -9.17 2.97 -13.82
N THR A 176 -9.21 3.35 -15.09
CA THR A 176 -9.58 2.42 -16.17
C THR A 176 -8.34 1.65 -16.63
N SER A 177 -8.40 0.33 -16.57
CA SER A 177 -7.34 -0.55 -17.08
C SER A 177 -7.61 -0.95 -18.54
N GLU A 178 -6.69 -0.64 -19.44
CA GLU A 178 -6.75 -1.02 -20.86
C GLU A 178 -5.60 -1.94 -21.26
N ALA A 179 -5.95 -3.14 -21.72
CA ALA A 179 -4.98 -4.17 -22.10
C ALA A 179 -4.31 -3.86 -23.44
N GLY A 180 -3.07 -4.34 -23.63
CA GLY A 180 -2.36 -4.29 -24.92
C GLY A 180 -1.68 -2.95 -25.26
N LEU A 181 -1.74 -1.97 -24.35
CA LEU A 181 -1.09 -0.66 -24.50
C LEU A 181 0.26 -0.57 -23.75
N CYS A 182 0.63 -1.61 -23.03
CA CYS A 182 1.83 -1.67 -22.20
C CYS A 182 2.72 -2.86 -22.61
N PRO A 183 4.05 -2.71 -22.56
CA PRO A 183 4.95 -3.83 -22.72
C PRO A 183 4.86 -4.76 -21.51
N GLY A 184 5.05 -6.06 -21.74
CA GLY A 184 5.20 -7.05 -20.67
C GLY A 184 4.02 -8.00 -20.49
N PRO A 185 3.86 -8.55 -19.27
CA PRO A 185 2.82 -9.53 -18.96
C PRO A 185 1.39 -9.03 -19.22
N ALA A 186 0.45 -9.94 -19.45
CA ALA A 186 -0.93 -9.60 -19.84
C ALA A 186 -1.75 -8.89 -18.74
N ASP A 187 -1.33 -9.01 -17.49
CA ASP A 187 -1.92 -8.33 -16.34
C ASP A 187 -1.36 -6.91 -16.14
N VAL A 188 -0.25 -6.55 -16.79
CA VAL A 188 0.25 -5.17 -16.89
C VAL A 188 -0.53 -4.44 -17.99
N GLN A 189 -1.36 -3.50 -17.56
CA GLN A 189 -2.30 -2.79 -18.42
C GLN A 189 -2.08 -1.28 -18.30
N CYS A 190 -2.50 -0.55 -19.30
CA CYS A 190 -2.47 0.90 -19.24
C CYS A 190 -3.55 1.36 -18.26
N CYS A 191 -3.14 1.82 -17.09
CA CYS A 191 -4.05 2.43 -16.15
C CYS A 191 -4.15 3.91 -16.48
N THR A 192 -5.26 4.28 -17.10
CA THR A 192 -5.61 5.69 -17.28
C THR A 192 -6.45 6.15 -16.10
N PRO A 193 -6.42 7.44 -15.74
CA PRO A 193 -7.47 8.02 -14.93
C PRO A 193 -8.83 7.59 -15.51
N GLY A 194 -9.77 7.19 -14.65
CA GLY A 194 -11.06 6.68 -15.10
C GLY A 194 -11.72 7.65 -16.08
N THR A 195 -12.30 7.16 -17.18
CA THR A 195 -13.06 7.97 -18.15
C THR A 195 -14.37 8.40 -17.51
N GLY A 196 -14.29 9.44 -16.70
CA GLY A 196 -15.35 9.98 -15.87
C GLY A 196 -14.72 11.05 -15.01
N CYS A 197 -14.50 12.22 -15.60
CA CYS A 197 -14.08 13.42 -14.89
C CYS A 197 -15.22 13.89 -13.98
N GLU A 198 -15.51 13.14 -12.93
CA GLU A 198 -16.32 13.53 -11.78
C GLU A 198 -15.46 13.34 -10.53
N GLY A 199 -14.73 14.40 -10.13
CA GLY A 199 -14.20 14.54 -8.77
C GLY A 199 -13.09 13.57 -8.33
N GLY A 200 -12.20 13.16 -9.24
CA GLY A 200 -11.03 12.33 -8.91
C GLY A 200 -9.96 13.11 -8.15
N ALA A 201 -10.20 13.44 -6.89
CA ALA A 201 -9.15 13.92 -6.02
C ALA A 201 -8.03 12.88 -5.90
N SER A 202 -6.80 13.28 -6.26
CA SER A 202 -5.59 12.49 -6.07
C SER A 202 -5.56 11.95 -4.64
N LEU A 203 -5.37 10.63 -4.46
CA LEU A 203 -5.19 10.00 -3.14
C LEU A 203 -4.20 10.85 -2.33
N VAL A 204 -4.55 11.18 -1.09
CA VAL A 204 -3.63 11.94 -0.23
C VAL A 204 -2.34 11.15 -0.03
N ASN A 205 -1.21 11.86 0.10
CA ASN A 205 0.07 11.22 0.28
C ASN A 205 0.19 10.58 1.68
N GLN A 206 1.24 9.77 1.86
CA GLN A 206 1.50 9.07 3.11
C GLN A 206 1.63 10.01 4.32
N ALA A 207 2.28 11.16 4.15
CA ALA A 207 2.43 12.16 5.21
C ALA A 207 1.08 12.71 5.71
N THR A 208 0.09 12.81 4.81
CA THR A 208 -1.27 13.21 5.17
C THR A 208 -1.98 12.15 5.99
N LEU A 209 -1.83 10.87 5.61
CA LEU A 209 -2.42 9.76 6.36
C LEU A 209 -1.84 9.70 7.77
N GLU A 210 -0.51 9.77 7.89
CA GLU A 210 0.18 9.78 9.18
C GLU A 210 -0.26 10.97 10.05
N LEU A 211 -0.44 12.15 9.45
CA LEU A 211 -0.96 13.32 10.14
C LEU A 211 -2.35 13.07 10.71
N VAL A 212 -3.30 12.59 9.89
CA VAL A 212 -4.68 12.31 10.33
C VAL A 212 -4.69 11.22 11.40
N GLN A 213 -4.00 10.11 11.19
CA GLN A 213 -3.89 8.99 12.13
C GLN A 213 -3.37 9.45 13.51
N SER A 214 -2.42 10.39 13.54
CA SER A 214 -1.89 10.93 14.79
C SER A 214 -2.93 11.67 15.66
N PHE A 215 -4.08 12.05 15.08
CA PHE A 215 -5.17 12.74 15.77
C PHE A 215 -6.43 11.89 15.97
N GLU A 216 -6.75 10.94 15.09
CA GLU A 216 -8.03 10.19 15.16
C GLU A 216 -8.01 9.01 16.16
N GLY A 217 -6.84 8.48 16.53
CA GLY A 217 -6.71 7.33 17.43
C GLY A 217 -7.12 5.99 16.77
N TRP A 218 -6.51 4.88 17.24
CA TRP A 218 -6.68 3.55 16.64
C TRP A 218 -7.51 2.61 17.51
N PHE A 219 -8.62 2.11 16.96
CA PHE A 219 -9.46 1.10 17.61
C PHE A 219 -9.83 -0.01 16.61
N PRO A 220 -9.22 -1.20 16.68
CA PRO A 220 -9.49 -2.26 15.72
C PRO A 220 -10.89 -2.87 15.86
N ASP A 221 -11.46 -2.83 17.07
CA ASP A 221 -12.83 -3.27 17.38
C ASP A 221 -13.82 -2.11 17.30
N ILE A 222 -15.10 -2.42 17.09
CA ILE A 222 -16.19 -1.44 17.18
C ILE A 222 -16.28 -0.93 18.62
N TYR A 223 -16.34 0.39 18.78
CA TYR A 223 -16.51 1.07 20.06
C TYR A 223 -17.56 2.18 19.94
N ASP A 224 -18.11 2.62 21.06
CA ASP A 224 -19.00 3.78 21.10
C ASP A 224 -18.16 5.06 21.24
N ASP A 225 -18.35 6.02 20.32
CA ASP A 225 -17.75 7.35 20.43
C ASP A 225 -18.32 8.13 21.66
N PRO A 226 -17.80 9.32 22.01
CA PRO A 226 -18.33 10.10 23.12
C PRO A 226 -19.83 10.48 23.03
N ASP A 227 -20.40 10.46 21.82
CA ASP A 227 -21.81 10.73 21.54
C ASP A 227 -22.65 9.44 21.53
N GLY A 228 -22.03 8.27 21.71
CA GLY A 228 -22.66 6.96 21.77
C GLY A 228 -22.89 6.28 20.42
N ASN A 229 -22.17 6.70 19.37
CA ASN A 229 -22.31 6.11 18.03
C ASN A 229 -21.25 5.02 17.77
N PRO A 230 -21.64 3.91 17.09
CA PRO A 230 -20.71 2.84 16.75
C PRO A 230 -19.65 3.34 15.78
N THR A 231 -18.38 3.16 16.15
CA THR A 231 -17.22 3.68 15.44
C THR A 231 -16.11 2.62 15.39
N VAL A 232 -15.28 2.60 14.35
CA VAL A 232 -14.18 1.63 14.21
C VAL A 232 -12.95 2.24 13.50
N GLY A 233 -11.78 1.64 13.66
CA GLY A 233 -10.54 2.03 12.97
C GLY A 233 -10.03 3.39 13.40
N TRP A 234 -9.79 4.26 12.42
CA TRP A 234 -9.36 5.65 12.60
C TRP A 234 -10.56 6.61 12.62
N GLY A 235 -11.56 6.31 13.44
CA GLY A 235 -12.73 7.19 13.62
C GLY A 235 -13.83 7.03 12.55
N HIS A 236 -13.92 5.88 11.89
CA HIS A 236 -14.99 5.61 10.92
C HIS A 236 -16.33 5.41 11.64
N LEU A 237 -17.29 6.30 11.38
CA LEU A 237 -18.65 6.22 11.91
C LEU A 237 -19.45 5.14 11.16
N CYS A 238 -19.78 4.05 11.83
CA CYS A 238 -20.50 2.93 11.26
C CYS A 238 -21.95 3.27 10.89
N ALA A 239 -22.45 2.73 9.78
CA ALA A 239 -23.86 2.89 9.39
C ALA A 239 -24.84 2.16 10.33
N ASP A 240 -24.38 1.14 11.05
CA ASP A 240 -25.15 0.39 12.04
C ASP A 240 -24.26 -0.19 13.16
N ALA A 241 -24.87 -0.79 14.18
CA ALA A 241 -24.18 -1.34 15.34
C ALA A 241 -23.20 -2.48 15.04
N ASN A 242 -23.28 -3.11 13.87
CA ASN A 242 -22.35 -4.15 13.42
C ASN A 242 -21.34 -3.64 12.37
N CYS A 243 -21.38 -2.35 12.03
CA CYS A 243 -20.52 -1.74 11.02
C CYS A 243 -20.57 -2.46 9.67
N SER A 244 -21.79 -2.80 9.21
CA SER A 244 -21.97 -3.63 8.01
C SER A 244 -21.53 -2.97 6.69
N ASP A 245 -21.29 -1.66 6.71
CA ASP A 245 -20.75 -0.86 5.63
C ASP A 245 -19.23 -0.97 5.48
N VAL A 246 -18.52 -1.48 6.48
CA VAL A 246 -17.08 -1.71 6.42
C VAL A 246 -16.79 -3.00 5.63
N PRO A 247 -16.03 -2.92 4.51
CA PRO A 247 -15.79 -4.07 3.63
C PRO A 247 -14.67 -5.00 4.13
N TYR A 248 -14.16 -4.76 5.34
CA TYR A 248 -13.02 -5.44 5.94
C TYR A 248 -13.45 -6.27 7.16
N PRO A 249 -12.72 -7.35 7.50
CA PRO A 249 -13.00 -8.10 8.70
C PRO A 249 -12.76 -7.24 9.95
N ILE A 250 -13.67 -7.32 10.91
CA ILE A 250 -13.52 -6.71 12.25
C ILE A 250 -13.18 -7.85 13.24
N PRO A 251 -12.12 -7.72 14.07
CA PRO A 251 -11.31 -6.53 14.29
C PRO A 251 -10.42 -6.16 13.10
N LEU A 252 -10.32 -4.87 12.79
CA LEU A 252 -9.53 -4.37 11.66
C LEU A 252 -8.04 -4.62 11.86
N SER A 253 -7.35 -5.01 10.77
CA SER A 253 -5.90 -4.84 10.70
C SER A 253 -5.57 -3.36 10.50
N GLU A 254 -4.38 -2.92 10.93
CA GLU A 254 -3.96 -1.52 10.72
C GLU A 254 -3.90 -1.15 9.23
N GLN A 255 -3.57 -2.12 8.38
CA GLN A 255 -3.61 -1.97 6.92
C GLN A 255 -5.04 -1.73 6.42
N ASP A 256 -6.00 -2.56 6.84
CA ASP A 256 -7.41 -2.43 6.44
C ASP A 256 -8.01 -1.13 6.99
N GLY A 257 -7.67 -0.77 8.23
CA GLY A 257 -8.09 0.51 8.82
C GLY A 257 -7.49 1.71 8.11
N THR A 258 -6.24 1.65 7.67
CA THR A 258 -5.63 2.70 6.85
C THR A 258 -6.31 2.81 5.48
N ALA A 259 -6.66 1.69 4.86
CA ALA A 259 -7.42 1.68 3.61
C ALA A 259 -8.84 2.23 3.78
N LEU A 260 -9.50 1.93 4.91
CA LEU A 260 -10.79 2.52 5.28
C LEU A 260 -10.68 4.04 5.45
N LEU A 261 -9.69 4.51 6.21
CA LEU A 261 -9.41 5.95 6.38
C LEU A 261 -9.17 6.66 5.05
N GLN A 262 -8.40 6.06 4.13
CA GLN A 262 -8.22 6.62 2.79
C GLN A 262 -9.54 6.77 2.05
N SER A 263 -10.50 5.86 2.24
CA SER A 263 -11.83 5.97 1.65
C SER A 263 -12.65 7.08 2.31
N ASP A 264 -12.59 7.22 3.63
CA ASP A 264 -13.30 8.27 4.37
C ASP A 264 -12.82 9.68 4.01
N LEU A 265 -11.50 9.82 3.80
CA LEU A 265 -10.89 11.09 3.39
C LEU A 265 -11.39 11.58 2.01
N LYS A 266 -11.96 10.71 1.16
CA LYS A 266 -12.47 11.11 -0.17
C LYS A 266 -13.51 12.21 -0.11
N ILE A 267 -14.31 12.25 0.95
CA ILE A 267 -15.30 13.32 1.13
C ILE A 267 -14.57 14.65 1.34
N ALA A 268 -13.64 14.73 2.28
CA ALA A 268 -12.86 15.93 2.55
C ALA A 268 -12.00 16.36 1.34
N GLN A 269 -11.40 15.39 0.64
CA GLN A 269 -10.66 15.60 -0.60
C GLN A 269 -11.53 16.28 -1.67
N ARG A 270 -12.71 15.72 -1.93
CA ARG A 270 -13.65 16.29 -2.90
C ARG A 270 -14.03 17.71 -2.53
N CYS A 271 -14.30 17.98 -1.26
CA CYS A 271 -14.65 19.32 -0.80
C CYS A 271 -13.53 20.31 -1.07
N ILE A 272 -12.28 20.02 -0.66
CA ILE A 272 -11.14 20.89 -0.95
C ILE A 272 -10.93 21.09 -2.46
N THR A 273 -11.06 20.04 -3.25
CA THR A 273 -10.93 20.12 -4.72
C THR A 273 -12.01 20.96 -5.37
N ASP A 274 -13.26 20.83 -4.92
CA ASP A 274 -14.40 21.56 -5.46
C ASP A 274 -14.42 23.03 -4.97
N ASP A 275 -13.93 23.28 -3.75
CA ASP A 275 -13.95 24.59 -3.08
C ASP A 275 -12.79 25.50 -3.51
N ILE A 276 -11.62 24.94 -3.86
CA ILE A 276 -10.45 25.72 -4.29
C ILE A 276 -10.41 25.84 -5.81
N ASP A 277 -10.29 27.06 -6.32
CA ASP A 277 -10.21 27.35 -7.75
C ASP A 277 -9.01 26.63 -8.41
N SER A 278 -9.21 26.12 -9.62
CA SER A 278 -8.16 25.46 -10.43
C SER A 278 -6.91 26.32 -10.71
N SER A 279 -7.00 27.64 -10.54
CA SER A 279 -5.88 28.59 -10.64
C SER A 279 -4.93 28.54 -9.44
N VAL A 280 -5.37 28.00 -8.30
CA VAL A 280 -4.53 27.78 -7.13
C VAL A 280 -3.74 26.50 -7.34
N VAL A 281 -2.41 26.56 -7.22
CA VAL A 281 -1.54 25.39 -7.37
C VAL A 281 -1.00 24.98 -6.01
N LEU A 282 -1.32 23.75 -5.58
CA LEU A 282 -0.87 23.18 -4.31
C LEU A 282 -0.06 21.91 -4.55
N ASN A 283 1.05 21.78 -3.84
CA ASN A 283 1.80 20.54 -3.79
C ASN A 283 1.07 19.48 -2.92
N PRO A 284 1.51 18.20 -2.94
CA PRO A 284 0.84 17.12 -2.19
C PRO A 284 0.71 17.36 -0.68
N ASN A 285 1.70 17.98 -0.04
CA ASN A 285 1.65 18.27 1.41
C ASN A 285 0.69 19.41 1.71
N GLN A 286 0.68 20.46 0.90
CA GLN A 286 -0.24 21.59 1.02
C GLN A 286 -1.69 21.12 0.87
N TYR A 287 -1.99 20.40 -0.21
CA TYR A 287 -3.31 19.82 -0.44
C TYR A 287 -3.71 18.87 0.70
N GLY A 288 -2.82 17.94 1.06
CA GLY A 288 -3.05 16.98 2.13
C GLY A 288 -3.36 17.60 3.50
N ALA A 289 -2.65 18.67 3.88
CA ALA A 289 -2.91 19.41 5.11
C ALA A 289 -4.32 20.04 5.10
N LEU A 290 -4.78 20.58 3.97
CA LEU A 290 -6.15 21.10 3.85
C LEU A 290 -7.19 19.99 3.89
N VAL A 291 -6.90 18.81 3.34
CA VAL A 291 -7.78 17.65 3.45
C VAL A 291 -7.90 17.18 4.90
N SER A 292 -6.79 17.09 5.64
CA SER A 292 -6.80 16.75 7.08
C SER A 292 -7.62 17.74 7.90
N TRP A 293 -7.49 19.04 7.58
CA TRP A 293 -8.27 20.10 8.18
C TRP A 293 -9.77 19.98 7.84
N ALA A 294 -10.12 19.80 6.57
CA ALA A 294 -11.50 19.64 6.11
C ALA A 294 -12.16 18.36 6.67
N PHE A 295 -11.41 17.28 6.84
CA PHE A 295 -11.89 16.08 7.51
C PHE A 295 -12.32 16.36 8.95
N ASN A 296 -11.57 17.23 9.65
CA ASN A 296 -11.89 17.61 11.02
C ASN A 296 -13.04 18.61 11.15
N VAL A 297 -13.08 19.63 10.29
CA VAL A 297 -14.08 20.71 10.42
C VAL A 297 -15.34 20.45 9.61
N GLY A 298 -15.30 19.51 8.65
CA GLY A 298 -16.38 19.21 7.72
C GLY A 298 -16.47 20.18 6.54
N CYS A 299 -17.00 19.69 5.42
CA CYS A 299 -17.04 20.41 4.14
C CYS A 299 -17.78 21.75 4.18
N GLY A 300 -18.87 21.86 4.94
CA GLY A 300 -19.62 23.11 5.04
C GLY A 300 -18.78 24.24 5.67
N ASN A 301 -17.96 23.90 6.66
CA ASN A 301 -17.06 24.84 7.32
C ASN A 301 -15.85 25.16 6.45
N SER A 302 -15.25 24.15 5.79
CA SER A 302 -14.08 24.40 4.93
C SER A 302 -14.43 25.28 3.73
N GLY A 303 -15.53 24.98 3.02
CA GLY A 303 -15.90 25.67 1.79
C GLY A 303 -16.35 27.12 1.96
N THR A 304 -16.77 27.50 3.17
CA THR A 304 -17.17 28.89 3.49
C THR A 304 -16.11 29.64 4.30
N SER A 305 -14.91 29.05 4.45
CA SER A 305 -13.83 29.62 5.25
C SER A 305 -13.15 30.82 4.58
N THR A 306 -12.65 31.73 5.42
CA THR A 306 -11.73 32.80 4.97
C THR A 306 -10.44 32.22 4.38
N LEU A 307 -10.01 31.03 4.81
CA LEU A 307 -8.87 30.31 4.22
C LEU A 307 -9.08 30.05 2.73
N VAL A 308 -10.17 29.36 2.37
CA VAL A 308 -10.50 29.05 0.97
C VAL A 308 -10.73 30.32 0.17
N GLU A 309 -11.43 31.30 0.75
CA GLU A 309 -11.65 32.60 0.13
C GLU A 309 -10.33 33.29 -0.26
N LEU A 310 -9.35 33.36 0.67
CA LEU A 310 -8.06 34.01 0.43
C LEU A 310 -7.20 33.26 -0.60
N LEU A 311 -7.23 31.92 -0.60
CA LEU A 311 -6.57 31.11 -1.63
C LEU A 311 -7.15 31.43 -3.02
N ASN A 312 -8.47 31.43 -3.14
CA ASN A 312 -9.17 31.70 -4.40
C ASN A 312 -8.99 33.14 -4.90
N GLN A 313 -8.68 34.08 -4.02
CA GLN A 313 -8.32 35.46 -4.37
C GLN A 313 -6.85 35.61 -4.82
N GLY A 314 -6.10 34.52 -4.91
CA GLY A 314 -4.70 34.51 -5.32
C GLY A 314 -3.72 34.86 -4.18
N GLY A 315 -4.13 34.67 -2.93
CA GLY A 315 -3.24 34.76 -1.78
C GLY A 315 -2.09 33.75 -1.86
N ASP A 316 -0.94 34.10 -1.29
CA ASP A 316 0.18 33.16 -1.17
C ASP A 316 -0.22 31.97 -0.29
N PRO A 317 -0.19 30.71 -0.79
CA PRO A 317 -0.74 29.58 -0.07
C PRO A 317 -0.12 29.36 1.32
N ASP A 318 1.20 29.51 1.44
CA ASP A 318 1.91 29.31 2.69
C ASP A 318 1.55 30.37 3.73
N GLU A 319 1.40 31.63 3.29
CA GLU A 319 0.98 32.71 4.18
C GLU A 319 -0.47 32.56 4.63
N VAL A 320 -1.38 32.25 3.71
CA VAL A 320 -2.79 32.01 4.02
C VAL A 320 -2.94 30.86 5.02
N ALA A 321 -2.26 29.73 4.79
CA ALA A 321 -2.31 28.58 5.70
C ALA A 321 -1.79 28.93 7.11
N ARG A 322 -0.68 29.67 7.20
CA ARG A 322 -0.12 30.10 8.51
C ARG A 322 -1.03 31.04 9.29
N GLN A 323 -1.79 31.90 8.60
CA GLN A 323 -2.68 32.87 9.23
C GLN A 323 -4.01 32.24 9.64
N GLU A 324 -4.59 31.42 8.76
CA GLU A 324 -5.99 31.00 8.85
C GLU A 324 -6.19 29.66 9.56
N LEU A 325 -5.33 28.65 9.35
CA LEU A 325 -5.47 27.35 10.04
C LEU A 325 -5.51 27.50 11.57
N PRO A 326 -4.66 28.33 12.23
CA PRO A 326 -4.70 28.49 13.68
C PRO A 326 -6.01 29.06 14.24
N GLN A 327 -6.87 29.68 13.43
CA GLN A 327 -8.17 30.22 13.87
C GLN A 327 -9.19 29.10 14.13
N TRP A 328 -9.01 27.93 13.53
CA TRP A 328 -9.90 26.77 13.63
C TRP A 328 -9.56 25.89 14.85
N ASN A 329 -9.56 26.52 16.03
CA ASN A 329 -9.11 25.93 17.29
C ASN A 329 -10.16 25.89 18.41
N ARG A 330 -11.42 26.25 18.11
CA ARG A 330 -12.50 26.37 19.10
C ARG A 330 -13.52 25.24 19.00
N GLY A 331 -14.02 24.80 20.15
CA GLY A 331 -15.23 23.99 20.27
C GLY A 331 -16.45 24.85 20.62
N ALA A 332 -17.46 24.24 21.24
CA ALA A 332 -18.72 24.90 21.59
C ALA A 332 -18.53 26.23 22.37
N ASP A 333 -17.63 26.25 23.36
CA ASP A 333 -17.51 27.40 24.27
C ASP A 333 -16.07 27.89 24.47
N ASP A 334 -15.05 27.20 23.96
CA ASP A 334 -13.66 27.52 24.28
C ASP A 334 -12.61 27.05 23.26
N VAL A 335 -11.40 27.61 23.37
CA VAL A 335 -10.22 27.13 22.63
C VAL A 335 -9.83 25.75 23.15
N LEU A 336 -9.72 24.78 22.24
CA LEU A 336 -9.36 23.40 22.57
C LEU A 336 -7.86 23.18 22.31
N PRO A 337 -7.05 22.82 23.33
CA PRO A 337 -5.63 22.58 23.16
C PRO A 337 -5.30 21.49 22.13
N GLY A 338 -6.18 20.50 21.97
CA GLY A 338 -6.06 19.47 20.93
C GLY A 338 -6.12 20.05 19.53
N LEU A 339 -7.08 20.95 19.27
CA LEU A 339 -7.20 21.61 17.97
C LEU A 339 -6.04 22.58 17.73
N VAL A 340 -5.58 23.31 18.75
CA VAL A 340 -4.36 24.16 18.62
C VAL A 340 -3.16 23.32 18.13
N ARG A 341 -2.95 22.13 18.71
CA ARG A 341 -1.88 21.22 18.27
C ARG A 341 -2.12 20.69 16.86
N ARG A 342 -3.36 20.33 16.52
CA ARG A 342 -3.73 19.82 15.19
C ARG A 342 -3.48 20.86 14.10
N ARG A 343 -3.96 22.09 14.28
CA ARG A 343 -3.73 23.19 13.33
C ARG A 343 -2.24 23.51 13.17
N ALA A 344 -1.46 23.47 14.24
CA ALA A 344 -0.01 23.66 14.16
C ALA A 344 0.69 22.54 13.35
N ALA A 345 0.25 21.28 13.51
CA ALA A 345 0.78 20.16 12.74
C ALA A 345 0.39 20.22 11.26
N GLU A 346 -0.84 20.63 10.94
CA GLU A 346 -1.29 20.87 9.57
C GLU A 346 -0.50 22.01 8.90
N VAL A 347 -0.24 23.13 9.60
CA VAL A 347 0.67 24.18 9.11
C VAL A 347 2.09 23.64 8.88
N GLY A 348 2.57 22.79 9.79
CA GLY A 348 3.87 22.12 9.65
C GLY A 348 3.95 21.25 8.39
N LEU A 349 2.93 20.44 8.12
CA LEU A 349 2.84 19.66 6.89
C LEU A 349 2.75 20.57 5.67
N PHE A 350 1.84 21.55 5.69
CA PHE A 350 1.59 22.47 4.58
C PHE A 350 2.87 23.19 4.12
N THR A 351 3.69 23.63 5.07
CA THR A 351 4.95 24.36 4.81
C THR A 351 6.14 23.46 4.51
N THR A 352 5.98 22.13 4.58
CA THR A 352 7.02 21.17 4.19
C THR A 352 6.98 20.97 2.67
N PRO A 353 8.07 21.26 1.94
CA PRO A 353 8.10 21.07 0.49
C PRO A 353 7.82 19.61 0.09
N ALA A 354 7.01 19.43 -0.95
CA ALA A 354 6.80 18.15 -1.62
C ALA A 354 6.86 18.35 -3.14
N ASP A 355 7.41 17.36 -3.83
CA ASP A 355 7.47 17.37 -5.28
C ASP A 355 6.09 17.02 -5.88
N GLY A 356 5.74 17.70 -6.97
CA GLY A 356 4.51 17.46 -7.72
C GLY A 356 3.40 18.48 -7.44
N VAL A 357 2.27 18.29 -8.14
CA VAL A 357 1.07 19.11 -8.03
C VAL A 357 -0.10 18.18 -7.67
N ALA A 358 -0.81 18.52 -6.60
CA ALA A 358 -1.99 17.79 -6.14
C ALA A 358 -3.28 18.59 -6.33
N HIS A 359 -3.21 19.92 -6.36
CA HIS A 359 -4.31 20.80 -6.79
C HIS A 359 -3.81 21.79 -7.85
N PRO A 360 -4.55 22.02 -8.96
CA PRO A 360 -5.70 21.22 -9.37
C PRO A 360 -5.27 19.76 -9.60
N PRO A 361 -6.13 18.77 -9.28
CA PRO A 361 -5.80 17.38 -9.51
C PRO A 361 -5.53 17.16 -11.00
N PRO A 362 -4.44 16.45 -11.38
CA PRO A 362 -4.16 16.17 -12.77
C PRO A 362 -5.25 15.24 -13.32
N CYS A 363 -6.05 15.76 -14.26
CA CYS A 363 -7.02 14.99 -15.04
C CYS A 363 -6.33 13.99 -15.98
#